data_AF-A0A2A7RHX5-F1
#
_entry.id   AF-A0A2A7RHX5-F1
#
_cell.length_a   1.000
_cell.length_b   1.000
_cell.length_c   1.000
_cell.angle_alpha   90.00
_cell.angle_beta   90.00
_cell.angle_gamma   90.00
#
_symmetry.space_group_name_H-M   'P 1'
#
loop_
_entity.id
_entity.type
_entity.pdbx_description
1 polymer ?
#
loop_
_entity_poly.entity_id
_entity_poly.type
_entity_poly.pdbx_seq_one_letter_code
_entity_poly.pdbx_strand_id
1 'polypeptide(L)'
;MTIGEALKQIRHELYLTQEQMCAGVVTRSFYAKVESGRNRISADKLTEILFEHDIDITYFYQLLRNTYSSQSKLKENDLNQKMNQAFNSGKIELIEQNYHKILLQSNSSILKLRAMISVANLKDELNLIDPKVKEKLFVEFDEGANWMTRPDLLRLFTDTMPLWDSSDLSFFIGRLLAKVQKEHNIPELLQERYLRVFENYLAVYYKKNNPVKTINVNVQKIFDYILNLEPTVHFLLYKIAAVYLQNLFLGNKEEAQKIKDEMKKYGYQDIVKTWPK
;
A
#
# COMPACT_ATOMS: atom_id res chain seq x y z
N MET A 1 -18.49 8.76 -17.07
CA MET A 1 -19.05 9.78 -16.18
C MET A 1 -18.18 11.02 -16.26
N THR A 2 -18.74 12.14 -16.71
CA THR A 2 -18.12 13.47 -16.64
C THR A 2 -18.26 14.06 -15.24
N ILE A 3 -17.55 15.17 -14.98
CA ILE A 3 -17.70 15.95 -13.73
C ILE A 3 -19.17 16.34 -13.47
N GLY A 4 -19.88 16.81 -14.50
CA GLY A 4 -21.29 17.20 -14.37
C GLY A 4 -22.22 16.04 -14.04
N GLU A 5 -21.98 14.88 -14.67
CA GLU A 5 -22.75 13.66 -14.39
C GLU A 5 -22.50 13.14 -12.96
N ALA A 6 -21.24 13.19 -12.49
CA ALA A 6 -20.89 12.81 -11.13
C ALA A 6 -21.52 13.74 -10.08
N LEU A 7 -21.44 15.04 -10.30
CA LEU A 7 -22.12 16.03 -9.45
C LEU A 7 -23.63 15.82 -9.41
N LYS A 8 -24.24 15.51 -10.56
CA LYS A 8 -25.68 15.19 -10.64
C LYS A 8 -26.03 13.94 -9.85
N GLN A 9 -25.24 12.88 -9.99
CA GLN A 9 -25.45 11.64 -9.24
C GLN A 9 -25.39 11.89 -7.73
N ILE A 10 -24.31 12.52 -7.25
CA ILE A 10 -24.13 12.80 -5.82
C ILE A 10 -25.24 13.70 -5.29
N ARG A 11 -25.63 14.73 -6.05
CA ARG A 11 -26.76 15.58 -5.67
C ARG A 11 -28.04 14.77 -5.42
N HIS A 12 -28.32 13.78 -6.26
CA HIS A 12 -29.47 12.90 -6.08
C HIS A 12 -29.31 11.96 -4.87
N GLU A 13 -28.10 11.44 -4.62
CA GLU A 13 -27.77 10.63 -3.43
C GLU A 13 -27.97 11.42 -2.12
N LEU A 14 -27.68 12.73 -2.14
CA LEU A 14 -27.89 13.66 -1.03
C LEU A 14 -29.33 14.21 -0.96
N TYR A 15 -30.23 13.81 -1.88
CA TYR A 15 -31.60 14.30 -1.99
C TYR A 15 -31.72 15.83 -2.12
N LEU A 16 -30.73 16.46 -2.77
CA LEU A 16 -30.68 17.91 -2.94
C LEU A 16 -31.29 18.36 -4.27
N THR A 17 -31.94 19.52 -4.23
CA THR A 17 -32.26 20.29 -5.43
C THR A 17 -30.98 20.91 -6.02
N GLN A 18 -31.03 21.32 -7.29
CA GLN A 18 -29.90 22.02 -7.92
C GLN A 18 -29.53 23.30 -7.16
N GLU A 19 -30.51 24.02 -6.61
CA GLU A 19 -30.28 25.23 -5.82
C GLU A 19 -29.53 24.92 -4.53
N GLN A 20 -29.97 23.91 -3.77
CA GLN A 20 -29.30 23.51 -2.53
C GLN A 20 -27.87 23.03 -2.79
N MET A 21 -27.66 22.27 -3.86
CA MET A 21 -26.33 21.80 -4.24
C MET A 21 -25.37 22.93 -4.64
N CYS A 22 -25.89 24.06 -5.13
CA CYS A 22 -25.05 25.21 -5.45
C CYS A 22 -24.43 25.85 -4.21
N ALA A 23 -25.07 25.77 -3.03
CA ALA A 23 -24.60 26.35 -1.77
C ALA A 23 -24.10 27.82 -1.88
N GLY A 24 -24.69 28.61 -2.78
CA GLY A 24 -24.24 29.99 -3.06
C GLY A 24 -22.89 30.10 -3.79
N VAL A 25 -22.20 28.99 -4.06
CA VAL A 25 -20.91 28.93 -4.77
C VAL A 25 -21.05 29.34 -6.23
N VAL A 26 -22.14 28.90 -6.87
CA VAL A 26 -22.52 29.25 -8.25
C VAL A 26 -24.03 29.48 -8.33
N THR A 27 -24.51 30.04 -9.44
CA THR A 27 -25.96 30.15 -9.67
C THR A 27 -26.54 28.81 -10.11
N ARG A 28 -27.80 28.53 -9.74
CA ARG A 28 -28.51 27.30 -10.15
C ARG A 28 -28.62 27.14 -11.66
N SER A 29 -28.77 28.23 -12.41
CA SER A 29 -28.79 28.18 -13.88
C SER A 29 -27.43 27.77 -14.46
N PHE A 30 -26.32 28.21 -13.87
CA PHE A 30 -24.98 27.78 -14.23
C PHE A 30 -24.77 26.30 -13.87
N TYR A 31 -25.12 25.90 -12.66
CA TYR A 31 -24.97 24.53 -12.19
C TYR A 31 -25.77 23.53 -13.03
N ALA A 32 -27.01 23.86 -13.41
CA ALA A 32 -27.80 23.03 -14.31
C ALA A 32 -27.11 22.81 -15.68
N LYS A 33 -26.39 23.81 -16.19
CA LYS A 33 -25.58 23.67 -17.42
C LYS A 33 -24.34 22.82 -17.20
N VAL A 34 -23.75 22.84 -16.00
CA VAL A 34 -22.64 21.95 -15.63
C VAL A 34 -23.12 20.49 -15.60
N GLU A 35 -24.21 20.20 -14.91
CA GLU A 35 -24.80 18.84 -14.86
C GLU A 35 -25.16 18.31 -16.25
N SER A 36 -25.65 19.19 -17.14
CA SER A 36 -26.00 18.81 -18.51
C SER A 36 -24.81 18.80 -19.47
N GLY A 37 -23.57 18.99 -18.98
CA GLY A 37 -22.34 19.01 -19.80
C GLY A 37 -22.22 20.20 -20.75
N ARG A 38 -23.07 21.24 -20.62
CA ARG A 38 -23.07 22.44 -21.46
C ARG A 38 -22.06 23.48 -21.00
N ASN A 39 -21.72 23.49 -19.72
CA ASN A 39 -20.69 24.36 -19.13
C ASN A 39 -19.64 23.53 -18.41
N ARG A 40 -18.40 24.05 -18.38
CA ARG A 40 -17.35 23.56 -17.49
C ARG A 40 -17.41 24.32 -16.15
N ILE A 41 -17.04 23.65 -15.07
CA ILE A 41 -16.83 24.25 -13.75
C ILE A 41 -15.33 24.41 -13.51
N SER A 42 -14.91 25.50 -12.86
CA SER A 42 -13.51 25.69 -12.47
C SER A 42 -13.13 24.75 -11.32
N ALA A 43 -11.83 24.49 -11.15
CA ALA A 43 -11.34 23.67 -10.06
C ALA A 43 -11.69 24.28 -8.69
N ASP A 44 -11.56 25.59 -8.52
CA ASP A 44 -11.89 26.29 -7.27
C ASP A 44 -13.36 26.10 -6.90
N LYS A 45 -14.28 26.34 -7.86
CA LYS A 45 -15.72 26.22 -7.62
C LYS A 45 -16.17 24.78 -7.42
N LEU A 46 -15.56 23.83 -8.12
CA LEU A 46 -15.79 22.42 -7.85
C LEU A 46 -15.34 22.08 -6.42
N THR A 47 -14.15 22.51 -6.02
CA THR A 47 -13.59 22.24 -4.69
C THR A 47 -14.46 22.85 -3.58
N GLU A 48 -14.89 24.10 -3.74
CA GLU A 48 -15.84 24.75 -2.82
C GLU A 48 -17.13 23.92 -2.67
N ILE A 49 -17.77 23.49 -3.77
CA ILE A 49 -18.99 22.65 -3.71
C ILE A 49 -18.72 21.31 -3.00
N LEU A 50 -17.58 20.66 -3.26
CA LEU A 50 -17.26 19.38 -2.61
C LEU A 50 -17.10 19.55 -1.09
N PHE A 51 -16.51 20.66 -0.62
CA PHE A 51 -16.38 20.95 0.80
C PHE A 51 -17.71 21.35 1.46
N GLU A 52 -18.53 22.19 0.82
CA GLU A 52 -19.83 22.62 1.38
C GLU A 52 -20.80 21.46 1.66
N HIS A 53 -20.63 20.34 0.97
CA HIS A 53 -21.49 19.15 1.13
C HIS A 53 -20.74 17.93 1.68
N ASP A 54 -19.56 18.12 2.27
CA ASP A 54 -18.72 17.06 2.85
C ASP A 54 -18.53 15.85 1.90
N ILE A 55 -18.39 16.11 0.60
CA ILE A 55 -18.29 15.06 -0.40
C ILE A 55 -16.89 14.47 -0.34
N ASP A 56 -16.82 13.17 -0.03
CA ASP A 56 -15.56 12.43 -0.04
C ASP A 56 -14.90 12.50 -1.42
N ILE A 57 -13.72 13.13 -1.44
CA ILE A 57 -12.98 13.36 -2.67
C ILE A 57 -12.55 12.06 -3.33
N THR A 58 -12.29 11.00 -2.55
CA THR A 58 -11.90 9.68 -3.06
C THR A 58 -13.07 9.04 -3.79
N TYR A 59 -14.28 9.11 -3.24
CA TYR A 59 -15.50 8.65 -3.89
C TYR A 59 -15.76 9.44 -5.18
N PHE A 60 -15.67 10.77 -5.13
CA PHE A 60 -15.81 11.60 -6.32
C PHE A 60 -14.82 11.22 -7.43
N TYR A 61 -13.54 11.03 -7.08
CA TYR A 61 -12.52 10.57 -8.04
C TYR A 61 -12.83 9.18 -8.61
N GLN A 62 -13.40 8.26 -7.83
CA GLN A 62 -13.75 6.93 -8.31
C GLN A 62 -14.81 6.98 -9.42
N LEU A 63 -15.82 7.84 -9.28
CA LEU A 63 -16.86 8.05 -10.30
C LEU A 63 -16.28 8.50 -11.65
N LEU A 64 -15.26 9.36 -11.59
CA LEU A 64 -14.61 9.94 -12.76
C LEU A 64 -13.55 9.02 -13.39
N ARG A 65 -13.05 8.04 -12.63
CA ARG A 65 -11.84 7.28 -12.95
C ARG A 65 -11.84 6.69 -14.36
N ASN A 66 -12.94 6.07 -14.78
CA ASN A 66 -13.05 5.39 -16.07
C ASN A 66 -13.03 6.36 -17.27
N THR A 67 -13.43 7.61 -17.07
CA THR A 67 -13.50 8.63 -18.13
C THR A 67 -12.20 9.40 -18.25
N TYR A 68 -11.54 9.70 -17.14
CA TYR A 68 -10.37 10.59 -17.13
C TYR A 68 -9.03 9.87 -16.95
N SER A 69 -9.02 8.55 -16.71
CA SER A 69 -7.79 7.75 -16.71
C SER A 69 -7.54 7.15 -18.09
N SER A 70 -6.26 7.03 -18.46
CA SER A 70 -5.89 6.26 -19.65
C SER A 70 -6.20 4.77 -19.46
N GLN A 71 -6.53 4.08 -20.55
CA GLN A 71 -6.78 2.63 -20.53
C GLN A 71 -5.58 1.85 -19.95
N SER A 72 -4.36 2.28 -20.25
CA SER A 72 -3.13 1.73 -19.67
C SER A 72 -3.14 1.87 -18.14
N LYS A 73 -3.46 3.05 -17.59
CA LYS A 73 -3.50 3.27 -16.14
C LYS A 73 -4.61 2.50 -15.44
N LEU A 74 -5.77 2.34 -16.08
CA LEU A 74 -6.86 1.50 -15.55
C LEU A 74 -6.41 0.04 -15.46
N LYS A 75 -5.80 -0.47 -16.53
CA LYS A 75 -5.27 -1.84 -16.59
C LYS A 75 -4.19 -2.09 -15.56
N GLU A 76 -3.20 -1.20 -15.41
CA GLU A 76 -2.15 -1.34 -14.39
C GLU A 76 -2.71 -1.37 -12.97
N ASN A 77 -3.70 -0.51 -12.70
CA ASN A 77 -4.33 -0.49 -11.40
C ASN A 77 -5.12 -1.76 -11.13
N ASP A 78 -5.87 -2.27 -12.11
CA ASP A 78 -6.61 -3.54 -11.99
C ASP A 78 -5.66 -4.70 -11.69
N LEU A 79 -4.55 -4.82 -12.43
CA LEU A 79 -3.52 -5.83 -12.21
C LEU A 79 -2.92 -5.72 -10.80
N ASN A 80 -2.57 -4.52 -10.36
CA ASN A 80 -2.02 -4.28 -9.02
C ASN A 80 -3.06 -4.59 -7.91
N GLN A 81 -4.34 -4.22 -8.11
CA GLN A 81 -5.41 -4.50 -7.16
C GLN A 81 -5.65 -6.02 -7.02
N LYS A 82 -5.71 -6.74 -8.13
CA LYS A 82 -5.88 -8.21 -8.13
C LYS A 82 -4.71 -8.92 -7.45
N MET A 83 -3.48 -8.48 -7.70
CA MET A 83 -2.30 -9.03 -7.03
C MET A 83 -2.35 -8.77 -5.52
N ASN A 84 -2.68 -7.55 -5.08
CA ASN A 84 -2.80 -7.23 -3.66
C ASN A 84 -3.92 -8.06 -2.99
N GLN A 85 -5.07 -8.23 -3.66
CA GLN A 85 -6.15 -9.08 -3.16
C GLN A 85 -5.71 -10.54 -3.02
N ALA A 86 -4.93 -11.06 -3.99
CA ALA A 86 -4.38 -12.40 -3.92
C ALA A 86 -3.44 -12.57 -2.71
N PHE A 87 -2.52 -11.63 -2.48
CA PHE A 87 -1.65 -11.63 -1.29
C PHE A 87 -2.45 -11.58 0.01
N ASN A 88 -3.41 -10.66 0.11
CA ASN A 88 -4.25 -10.52 1.30
C ASN A 88 -5.13 -11.75 1.55
N SER A 89 -5.40 -12.57 0.54
CA SER A 89 -6.11 -13.83 0.71
C SER A 89 -5.23 -14.98 1.19
N GLY A 90 -3.89 -14.86 1.10
CA GLY A 90 -2.93 -15.93 1.38
C GLY A 90 -2.98 -17.11 0.40
N LYS A 91 -3.78 -17.03 -0.67
CA LYS A 91 -3.96 -18.11 -1.66
C LYS A 91 -2.86 -18.07 -2.72
N ILE A 92 -1.84 -18.91 -2.56
CA ILE A 92 -0.65 -18.98 -3.43
C ILE A 92 -1.03 -19.14 -4.91
N GLU A 93 -2.00 -20.00 -5.23
CA GLU A 93 -2.47 -20.20 -6.61
C GLU A 93 -2.99 -18.91 -7.27
N LEU A 94 -3.72 -18.07 -6.52
CA LEU A 94 -4.19 -16.79 -7.04
C LEU A 94 -3.04 -15.80 -7.25
N ILE A 95 -2.02 -15.85 -6.40
CA ILE A 95 -0.82 -15.02 -6.53
C ILE A 95 -0.08 -15.38 -7.82
N GLU A 96 0.10 -16.68 -8.09
CA GLU A 96 0.75 -17.17 -9.31
C GLU A 96 -0.03 -16.81 -10.57
N GLN A 97 -1.35 -17.00 -10.57
CA GLN A 97 -2.20 -16.61 -11.69
C GLN A 97 -2.10 -15.12 -12.02
N ASN A 98 -2.10 -14.27 -10.99
CA ASN A 98 -1.97 -12.82 -11.19
C ASN A 98 -0.55 -12.42 -11.61
N TYR A 99 0.48 -13.10 -11.12
CA TYR A 99 1.85 -12.93 -11.59
C TYR A 99 1.98 -13.16 -13.11
N HIS A 100 1.45 -14.28 -13.63
CA HIS A 100 1.50 -14.56 -15.06
C HIS A 100 0.74 -13.49 -15.88
N LYS A 101 -0.42 -13.04 -15.40
CA LYS A 101 -1.16 -11.93 -16.02
C LYS A 101 -0.32 -10.65 -16.05
N ILE A 102 0.34 -10.30 -14.95
CA ILE A 102 1.20 -9.11 -14.86
C ILE A 102 2.35 -9.20 -15.87
N LEU A 103 3.05 -10.32 -15.96
CA LEU A 103 4.17 -10.46 -16.90
C LEU A 103 3.74 -10.24 -18.35
N LEU A 104 2.60 -10.82 -18.74
CA LEU A 104 2.06 -10.76 -20.10
C LEU A 104 1.43 -9.40 -20.42
N GLN A 105 0.76 -8.77 -19.45
CA GLN A 105 -0.18 -7.69 -19.73
C GLN A 105 0.26 -6.31 -19.21
N SER A 106 1.13 -6.24 -18.20
CA SER A 106 1.61 -4.98 -17.63
C SER A 106 2.67 -4.36 -18.53
N ASN A 107 2.69 -3.04 -18.59
CA ASN A 107 3.78 -2.21 -19.12
C ASN A 107 4.65 -1.64 -17.99
N SER A 108 4.24 -1.79 -16.73
CA SER A 108 4.99 -1.30 -15.56
C SER A 108 6.14 -2.25 -15.21
N SER A 109 7.36 -1.75 -15.38
CA SER A 109 8.58 -2.43 -14.94
C SER A 109 8.58 -2.71 -13.43
N ILE A 110 8.21 -1.70 -12.63
CA ILE A 110 8.05 -1.81 -11.17
C ILE A 110 7.06 -2.92 -10.80
N LEU A 111 5.88 -2.98 -11.41
CA LEU A 111 4.88 -4.01 -11.08
C LEU A 111 5.38 -5.41 -11.42
N LYS A 112 6.06 -5.57 -12.56
CA LYS A 112 6.66 -6.86 -12.96
C LYS A 112 7.73 -7.32 -11.98
N LEU A 113 8.64 -6.43 -11.58
CA LEU A 113 9.70 -6.73 -10.62
C LEU A 113 9.12 -7.16 -9.27
N ARG A 114 8.18 -6.38 -8.74
CA ARG A 114 7.48 -6.69 -7.48
C ARG A 114 6.83 -8.07 -7.52
N ALA A 115 6.08 -8.36 -8.59
CA ALA A 115 5.38 -9.63 -8.73
C ALA A 115 6.35 -10.83 -8.87
N MET A 116 7.38 -10.69 -9.70
CA MET A 116 8.41 -11.72 -9.93
C MET A 116 9.12 -12.09 -8.63
N ILE A 117 9.63 -11.10 -7.90
CA ILE A 117 10.43 -11.34 -6.70
C ILE A 117 9.55 -11.86 -5.55
N SER A 118 8.31 -11.38 -5.44
CA SER A 118 7.39 -11.89 -4.42
C SER A 118 7.04 -13.37 -4.65
N VAL A 119 6.77 -13.78 -5.89
CA VAL A 119 6.50 -15.20 -6.20
C VAL A 119 7.73 -16.06 -5.98
N ALA A 120 8.91 -15.61 -6.44
CA ALA A 120 10.15 -16.35 -6.21
C ALA A 120 10.46 -16.51 -4.71
N ASN A 121 10.20 -15.50 -3.88
CA ASN A 121 10.34 -15.62 -2.43
C ASN A 121 9.35 -16.62 -1.80
N LEU A 122 8.11 -16.66 -2.28
CA LEU A 122 7.11 -17.63 -1.81
C LEU A 122 7.46 -19.08 -2.16
N LYS A 123 8.15 -19.29 -3.28
CA LYS A 123 8.57 -20.62 -3.75
C LYS A 123 9.97 -21.02 -3.29
N ASP A 124 10.66 -20.16 -2.53
CA ASP A 124 12.08 -20.33 -2.17
C ASP A 124 13.01 -20.46 -3.40
N GLU A 125 12.67 -19.76 -4.49
CA GLU A 125 13.35 -19.77 -5.79
C GLU A 125 14.14 -18.48 -6.08
N LEU A 126 14.44 -17.67 -5.05
CA LEU A 126 15.16 -16.40 -5.22
C LEU A 126 16.55 -16.58 -5.84
N ASN A 127 17.20 -17.71 -5.60
CA ASN A 127 18.49 -18.07 -6.20
C ASN A 127 18.42 -18.33 -7.71
N LEU A 128 17.22 -18.53 -8.27
CA LEU A 128 16.99 -18.72 -9.71
C LEU A 128 16.75 -17.40 -10.45
N ILE A 129 16.68 -16.27 -9.74
CA ILE A 129 16.50 -14.96 -10.34
C ILE A 129 17.78 -14.54 -11.07
N ASP A 130 17.64 -14.20 -12.36
CA ASP A 130 18.74 -13.70 -13.19
C ASP A 130 19.37 -12.45 -12.55
N PRO A 131 20.70 -12.37 -12.38
CA PRO A 131 21.39 -11.18 -11.88
C PRO A 131 20.98 -9.86 -12.56
N LYS A 132 20.62 -9.89 -13.84
CA LYS A 132 20.11 -8.72 -14.59
C LYS A 132 18.82 -8.16 -14.01
N VAL A 133 18.01 -8.98 -13.32
CA VAL A 133 16.82 -8.53 -12.61
C VAL A 133 17.21 -7.66 -11.42
N LYS A 134 18.31 -7.98 -10.72
CA LYS A 134 18.85 -7.17 -9.63
C LYS A 134 19.38 -5.83 -10.16
N GLU A 135 20.08 -5.83 -11.28
CA GLU A 135 20.50 -4.59 -11.96
C GLU A 135 19.29 -3.72 -12.33
N LYS A 136 18.26 -4.31 -12.94
CA LYS A 136 17.03 -3.61 -13.30
C LYS A 136 16.30 -3.06 -12.07
N LEU A 137 16.28 -3.81 -10.98
CA LEU A 137 15.72 -3.36 -9.71
C LEU A 137 16.42 -2.10 -9.21
N PHE A 138 17.75 -2.04 -9.24
CA PHE A 138 18.49 -0.83 -8.84
C PHE A 138 18.24 0.35 -9.79
N VAL A 139 18.07 0.12 -11.09
CA VAL A 139 17.72 1.18 -12.04
C VAL A 139 16.34 1.77 -11.74
N GLU A 140 15.36 0.92 -11.43
CA GLU A 140 14.00 1.37 -11.07
C GLU A 140 13.93 1.98 -9.67
N PHE A 141 14.69 1.40 -8.73
CA PHE A 141 14.94 1.96 -7.41
C PHE A 141 16.05 3.01 -7.48
N ASP A 142 15.79 4.06 -8.26
CA ASP A 142 16.64 5.24 -8.27
C ASP A 142 16.62 5.88 -6.88
N GLU A 143 17.76 5.84 -6.20
CA GLU A 143 17.94 6.20 -4.78
C GLU A 143 17.75 7.70 -4.49
N GLY A 144 17.33 8.50 -5.49
CA GLY A 144 17.02 9.91 -5.32
C GLY A 144 16.19 10.21 -4.06
N ALA A 145 16.22 11.46 -3.60
CA ALA A 145 15.71 11.85 -2.27
C ALA A 145 14.22 11.51 -1.98
N ASN A 146 13.44 11.14 -2.99
CA ASN A 146 11.99 10.98 -2.91
C ASN A 146 11.50 9.53 -2.76
N TRP A 147 12.38 8.52 -2.69
CA TRP A 147 11.93 7.12 -2.55
C TRP A 147 11.11 6.89 -1.27
N MET A 148 11.41 7.63 -0.19
CA MET A 148 10.70 7.57 1.09
C MET A 148 9.31 8.23 1.06
N THR A 149 8.93 8.94 0.00
CA THR A 149 7.61 9.59 -0.13
C THR A 149 6.81 9.06 -1.31
N ARG A 150 7.49 8.47 -2.30
CA ARG A 150 6.88 7.86 -3.49
C ARG A 150 6.26 6.49 -3.19
N PRO A 151 4.92 6.33 -3.30
CA PRO A 151 4.24 5.08 -2.97
C PRO A 151 4.70 3.87 -3.80
N ASP A 152 5.05 4.07 -5.06
CA ASP A 152 5.52 3.03 -5.97
C ASP A 152 6.91 2.53 -5.60
N LEU A 153 7.83 3.42 -5.21
CA LEU A 153 9.18 3.05 -4.79
C LEU A 153 9.21 2.43 -3.39
N LEU A 154 8.40 2.92 -2.44
CA LEU A 154 8.23 2.25 -1.14
C LEU A 154 7.74 0.80 -1.31
N ARG A 155 6.77 0.58 -2.21
CA ARG A 155 6.27 -0.76 -2.52
C ARG A 155 7.29 -1.61 -3.26
N LEU A 156 8.03 -1.02 -4.21
CA LEU A 156 9.13 -1.71 -4.88
C LEU A 156 10.14 -2.21 -3.86
N PHE A 157 10.63 -1.33 -2.98
CA PHE A 157 11.56 -1.70 -1.92
C PHE A 157 11.00 -2.81 -1.03
N THR A 158 9.77 -2.64 -0.53
CA THR A 158 9.08 -3.61 0.34
C THR A 158 9.02 -5.00 -0.30
N ASP A 159 8.43 -5.11 -1.48
CA ASP A 159 8.15 -6.41 -2.09
C ASP A 159 9.43 -7.12 -2.57
N THR A 160 10.51 -6.35 -2.78
CA THR A 160 11.76 -6.89 -3.31
C THR A 160 12.81 -7.16 -2.25
N MET A 161 12.63 -6.71 -0.99
CA MET A 161 13.59 -6.90 0.13
C MET A 161 14.25 -8.29 0.21
N PRO A 162 13.54 -9.41 -0.04
CA PRO A 162 14.18 -10.73 -0.01
C PRO A 162 15.41 -10.86 -0.93
N LEU A 163 15.44 -10.14 -2.06
CA LEU A 163 16.53 -10.16 -3.05
C LEU A 163 17.72 -9.24 -2.69
N TRP A 164 17.54 -8.30 -1.78
CA TRP A 164 18.58 -7.30 -1.43
C TRP A 164 19.64 -7.89 -0.50
N ASP A 165 20.84 -7.33 -0.55
CA ASP A 165 21.90 -7.70 0.37
C ASP A 165 21.65 -7.09 1.76
N SER A 166 22.14 -7.75 2.81
CA SER A 166 21.87 -7.34 4.20
C SER A 166 22.42 -5.94 4.53
N SER A 167 23.55 -5.54 3.93
CA SER A 167 24.12 -4.20 4.06
C SER A 167 23.19 -3.13 3.52
N ASP A 168 22.66 -3.34 2.31
CA ASP A 168 21.80 -2.40 1.62
C ASP A 168 20.48 -2.22 2.37
N LEU A 169 19.86 -3.35 2.77
CA LEU A 169 18.66 -3.31 3.59
C LEU A 169 18.87 -2.52 4.88
N SER A 170 19.98 -2.79 5.59
CA SER A 170 20.31 -2.09 6.83
C SER A 170 20.50 -0.58 6.61
N PHE A 171 21.12 -0.19 5.49
CA PHE A 171 21.32 1.20 5.12
C PHE A 171 19.99 1.91 4.83
N PHE A 172 19.15 1.37 3.94
CA PHE A 172 17.88 1.99 3.56
C PHE A 172 16.89 2.08 4.72
N ILE A 173 16.81 1.02 5.53
CA ILE A 173 15.95 0.99 6.71
C ILE A 173 16.44 1.97 7.77
N GLY A 174 17.76 2.09 7.98
CA GLY A 174 18.33 3.09 8.88
C GLY A 174 17.97 4.51 8.45
N ARG A 175 18.00 4.81 7.15
CA ARG A 175 17.59 6.12 6.61
C ARG A 175 16.10 6.39 6.82
N LEU A 176 15.24 5.42 6.54
CA LEU A 176 13.79 5.57 6.75
C LEU A 176 13.45 5.75 8.24
N LEU A 177 14.07 4.97 9.13
CA LEU A 177 13.95 5.13 10.59
C LEU A 177 14.32 6.53 11.05
N ALA A 178 15.49 7.03 10.61
CA ALA A 178 15.94 8.37 10.96
C ALA A 178 14.99 9.47 10.47
N LYS A 179 14.30 9.26 9.34
CA LYS A 179 13.26 10.18 8.87
C LYS A 179 12.03 10.13 9.76
N VAL A 180 11.45 8.94 9.98
CA VAL A 180 10.18 8.82 10.73
C VAL A 180 10.32 9.27 12.18
N GLN A 181 11.50 9.10 12.78
CA GLN A 181 11.78 9.56 14.15
C GLN A 181 11.90 11.08 14.29
N LYS A 182 12.18 11.81 13.20
CA LYS A 182 12.29 13.27 13.20
C LYS A 182 11.00 13.97 12.79
N GLU A 183 10.12 13.27 12.07
CA GLU A 183 8.88 13.83 11.53
C GLU A 183 7.76 13.77 12.57
N HIS A 184 7.13 14.90 12.87
CA HIS A 184 6.12 14.98 13.94
C HIS A 184 4.69 14.78 13.42
N ASN A 185 4.46 14.94 12.10
CA ASN A 185 3.13 14.88 11.48
C ASN A 185 3.16 14.07 10.18
N ILE A 186 3.24 12.75 10.29
CA ILE A 186 3.18 11.85 9.13
C ILE A 186 1.71 11.59 8.79
N PRO A 187 1.25 11.87 7.55
CA PRO A 187 -0.11 11.50 7.14
C PRO A 187 -0.35 10.00 7.31
N GLU A 188 -1.52 9.62 7.79
CA GLU A 188 -1.82 8.22 8.17
C GLU A 188 -1.55 7.22 7.03
N LEU A 189 -1.98 7.53 5.80
CA LEU A 189 -1.72 6.69 4.62
C LEU A 189 -0.22 6.52 4.31
N LEU A 190 0.62 7.49 4.69
CA LEU A 190 2.07 7.38 4.54
C LEU A 190 2.68 6.59 5.70
N GLN A 191 2.19 6.80 6.92
CA GLN A 191 2.58 6.02 8.09
C GLN A 191 2.29 4.54 7.92
N GLU A 192 1.13 4.18 7.34
CA GLU A 192 0.78 2.82 6.98
C GLU A 192 1.81 2.20 6.02
N ARG A 193 2.27 2.96 5.01
CA ARG A 193 3.29 2.49 4.06
C ARG A 193 4.62 2.24 4.76
N TYR A 194 5.00 3.08 5.72
CA TYR A 194 6.21 2.87 6.52
C TYR A 194 6.09 1.63 7.40
N LEU A 195 4.94 1.41 8.03
CA LEU A 195 4.69 0.20 8.82
C LEU A 195 4.83 -1.07 7.98
N ARG A 196 4.31 -1.09 6.75
CA ARG A 196 4.50 -2.22 5.81
C ARG A 196 5.98 -2.47 5.49
N VAL A 197 6.75 -1.42 5.24
CA VAL A 197 8.20 -1.52 4.99
C VAL A 197 8.90 -2.14 6.20
N PHE A 198 8.58 -1.66 7.40
CA PHE A 198 9.18 -2.11 8.64
C PHE A 198 8.82 -3.55 9.00
N GLU A 199 7.54 -3.92 8.95
CA GLU A 199 7.06 -5.28 9.18
C GLU A 199 7.74 -6.27 8.23
N ASN A 200 7.79 -5.93 6.93
CA ASN A 200 8.42 -6.79 5.94
C ASN A 200 9.94 -6.92 6.16
N TYR A 201 10.62 -5.84 6.54
CA TYR A 201 12.04 -5.90 6.90
C TYR A 201 12.27 -6.82 8.09
N LEU A 202 11.47 -6.73 9.16
CA LEU A 202 11.57 -7.61 10.31
C LEU A 202 11.41 -9.09 9.91
N ALA A 203 10.43 -9.40 9.06
CA ALA A 203 10.18 -10.76 8.57
C ALA A 203 11.34 -11.28 7.71
N VAL A 204 11.86 -10.48 6.77
CA VAL A 204 13.00 -10.83 5.92
C VAL A 204 14.27 -10.99 6.74
N TYR A 205 14.52 -10.08 7.69
CA TYR A 205 15.67 -10.15 8.57
C TYR A 205 15.66 -11.43 9.40
N TYR A 206 14.51 -11.76 10.00
CA TYR A 206 14.35 -13.02 10.74
C TYR A 206 14.64 -14.23 9.85
N LYS A 207 14.02 -14.34 8.67
CA LYS A 207 14.25 -15.46 7.73
C LYS A 207 15.73 -15.62 7.36
N LYS A 208 16.43 -14.52 7.09
CA LYS A 208 17.86 -14.54 6.69
C LYS A 208 18.82 -14.86 7.84
N ASN A 209 18.42 -14.62 9.09
CA ASN A 209 19.32 -14.70 10.25
C ASN A 209 18.83 -15.70 11.31
N ASN A 210 17.88 -16.59 11.00
CA ASN A 210 17.39 -17.62 11.91
C ASN A 210 18.39 -18.82 11.97
N PRO A 211 18.88 -19.25 13.14
CA PRO A 211 18.61 -18.74 14.48
C PRO A 211 19.27 -17.39 14.76
N VAL A 212 18.47 -16.45 15.28
CA VAL A 212 18.93 -15.09 15.59
C VAL A 212 19.84 -15.15 16.81
N LYS A 213 21.12 -14.79 16.61
CA LYS A 213 22.12 -14.77 17.70
C LYS A 213 22.06 -13.48 18.51
N THR A 214 21.90 -12.34 17.82
CA THR A 214 21.84 -11.01 18.42
C THR A 214 20.82 -10.16 17.67
N ILE A 215 20.07 -9.34 18.40
CA ILE A 215 19.10 -8.43 17.81
C ILE A 215 19.85 -7.20 17.26
N ASN A 216 19.70 -6.94 15.96
CA ASN A 216 20.31 -5.78 15.32
C ASN A 216 19.67 -4.46 15.81
N VAL A 217 20.46 -3.39 15.87
CA VAL A 217 20.01 -2.07 16.33
C VAL A 217 18.79 -1.52 15.56
N ASN A 218 18.73 -1.72 14.24
CA ASN A 218 17.59 -1.29 13.43
C ASN A 218 16.35 -2.15 13.72
N VAL A 219 16.52 -3.46 13.93
CA VAL A 219 15.43 -4.36 14.33
C VAL A 219 14.81 -3.90 15.65
N GLN A 220 15.64 -3.62 16.66
CA GLN A 220 15.16 -3.11 17.95
C GLN A 220 14.42 -1.78 17.79
N LYS A 221 15.01 -0.81 17.08
CA LYS A 221 14.39 0.50 16.85
C LYS A 221 13.06 0.43 16.12
N ILE A 222 12.90 -0.56 15.22
CA ILE A 222 11.62 -0.78 14.52
C ILE A 222 10.57 -1.31 15.49
N PHE A 223 10.90 -2.30 16.32
CA PHE A 223 9.97 -2.77 17.34
C PHE A 223 9.55 -1.62 18.26
N ASP A 224 10.52 -0.85 18.75
CA ASP A 224 10.25 0.31 19.59
C ASP A 224 9.34 1.32 18.88
N TYR A 225 9.58 1.60 17.59
CA TYR A 225 8.74 2.50 16.82
C TYR A 225 7.30 1.98 16.70
N ILE A 226 7.10 0.75 16.20
CA ILE A 226 5.75 0.20 15.93
C ILE A 226 4.95 0.04 17.23
N LEU A 227 5.58 -0.48 18.29
CA LEU A 227 4.87 -0.78 19.55
C LEU A 227 4.50 0.49 20.31
N ASN A 228 5.33 1.54 20.25
CA ASN A 228 5.06 2.84 20.88
C ASN A 228 4.15 3.77 20.08
N LEU A 229 3.73 3.41 18.85
CA LEU A 229 2.72 4.20 18.13
C LEU A 229 1.43 4.32 18.94
N GLU A 230 0.68 5.40 18.73
CA GLU A 230 -0.66 5.51 19.30
C GLU A 230 -1.54 4.33 18.83
N PRO A 231 -2.29 3.67 19.73
CA PRO A 231 -3.13 2.54 19.37
C PRO A 231 -4.37 3.00 18.60
N THR A 232 -4.25 3.13 17.28
CA THR A 232 -5.39 3.33 16.38
C THR A 232 -5.88 2.00 15.81
N VAL A 233 -7.17 1.90 15.47
CA VAL A 233 -7.73 0.71 14.81
C VAL A 233 -7.05 0.46 13.46
N HIS A 234 -6.70 1.53 12.74
CA HIS A 234 -6.01 1.45 11.44
C HIS A 234 -4.63 0.76 11.54
N PHE A 235 -3.95 0.82 12.69
CA PHE A 235 -2.63 0.21 12.88
C PHE A 235 -2.62 -1.10 13.68
N LEU A 236 -3.78 -1.59 14.11
CA LEU A 236 -3.92 -2.77 14.96
C LEU A 236 -3.15 -3.99 14.42
N LEU A 237 -3.32 -4.30 13.13
CA LEU A 237 -2.69 -5.46 12.50
C LEU A 237 -1.16 -5.37 12.48
N TYR A 238 -0.59 -4.19 12.25
CA TYR A 238 0.86 -3.99 12.28
C TYR A 238 1.44 -4.19 13.67
N LYS A 239 0.71 -3.77 14.72
CA LYS A 239 1.11 -4.04 16.11
C LYS A 239 1.06 -5.53 16.44
N ILE A 240 0.01 -6.23 16.04
CA ILE A 240 -0.10 -7.69 16.24
C ILE A 240 1.07 -8.41 15.53
N ALA A 241 1.36 -8.05 14.28
CA ALA A 241 2.47 -8.61 13.53
C ALA A 241 3.83 -8.31 14.20
N ALA A 242 4.04 -7.10 14.72
CA ALA A 242 5.24 -6.74 15.46
C ALA A 242 5.40 -7.56 16.75
N VAL A 243 4.34 -7.74 17.54
CA VAL A 243 4.38 -8.59 18.75
C VAL A 243 4.66 -10.05 18.39
N TYR A 244 4.05 -10.56 17.31
CA TYR A 244 4.34 -11.91 16.81
C TYR A 244 5.82 -12.08 16.45
N LEU A 245 6.36 -11.18 15.63
CA LEU A 245 7.76 -11.22 15.22
C LEU A 245 8.69 -11.06 16.42
N GLN A 246 8.41 -10.14 17.35
CA GLN A 246 9.23 -9.93 18.54
C GLN A 246 9.35 -11.22 19.37
N ASN A 247 8.25 -11.96 19.55
CA ASN A 247 8.29 -13.26 20.23
C ASN A 247 9.15 -14.29 19.48
N LEU A 248 9.12 -14.32 18.14
CA LEU A 248 10.03 -15.18 17.37
C LEU A 248 11.50 -14.81 17.56
N PHE A 249 11.83 -13.52 17.52
CA PHE A 249 13.19 -13.02 17.74
C PHE A 249 13.72 -13.35 19.14
N LEU A 250 12.85 -13.36 20.15
CA LEU A 250 13.19 -13.69 21.54
C LEU A 250 13.19 -15.21 21.83
N GLY A 251 12.81 -16.05 20.86
CA GLY A 251 12.69 -17.50 21.05
C GLY A 251 11.42 -17.94 21.79
N ASN A 252 10.47 -17.04 22.05
CA ASN A 252 9.20 -17.29 22.72
C ASN A 252 8.18 -17.93 21.74
N LYS A 253 8.52 -19.12 21.22
CA LYS A 253 7.75 -19.77 20.15
C LYS A 253 6.30 -20.08 20.55
N GLU A 254 6.05 -20.41 21.82
CA GLU A 254 4.70 -20.68 22.32
C GLU A 254 3.81 -19.43 22.25
N GLU A 255 4.32 -18.26 22.67
CA GLU A 255 3.58 -17.00 22.59
C GLU A 255 3.33 -16.57 21.15
N ALA A 256 4.34 -16.72 20.28
CA ALA A 256 4.16 -16.48 18.85
C ALA A 256 3.06 -17.40 18.26
N GLN A 257 3.03 -18.67 18.66
CA GLN A 257 2.03 -19.64 18.20
C GLN A 257 0.61 -19.28 18.68
N LYS A 258 0.45 -18.83 19.93
CA LYS A 258 -0.85 -18.34 20.45
C LYS A 258 -1.41 -17.21 19.60
N ILE A 259 -0.58 -16.26 19.18
CA ILE A 259 -1.00 -15.14 18.31
C ILE A 259 -1.49 -15.67 16.95
N LYS A 260 -0.77 -16.62 16.33
CA LYS A 260 -1.23 -17.22 15.06
C LYS A 260 -2.58 -17.91 15.22
N ASP A 261 -2.77 -18.63 16.32
CA ASP A 261 -4.01 -19.37 16.55
C ASP A 261 -5.20 -18.43 16.81
N GLU A 262 -4.97 -17.29 17.47
CA GLU A 262 -6.00 -16.26 17.61
C GLU A 262 -6.38 -15.65 16.25
N MET A 263 -5.40 -15.33 15.40
CA MET A 263 -5.66 -14.84 14.04
C MET A 263 -6.45 -15.84 13.18
N LYS A 264 -6.22 -17.16 13.36
CA LYS A 264 -7.03 -18.20 12.69
C LYS A 264 -8.49 -18.16 13.12
N LYS A 265 -8.77 -17.94 14.41
CA LYS A 265 -10.16 -17.84 14.91
C LYS A 265 -10.90 -16.66 14.28
N TYR A 266 -10.19 -15.59 13.94
CA TYR A 266 -10.76 -14.42 13.26
C TYR A 266 -10.92 -14.59 11.74
N GLY A 267 -10.59 -15.76 11.19
CA GLY A 267 -10.74 -16.05 9.76
C GLY A 267 -9.50 -15.73 8.91
N TYR A 268 -8.34 -15.44 9.52
CA TYR A 268 -7.10 -15.14 8.83
C TYR A 268 -6.18 -16.35 8.65
N GLN A 269 -6.73 -17.57 8.63
CA GLN A 269 -5.95 -18.80 8.56
C GLN A 269 -5.02 -18.88 7.34
N ASP A 270 -5.41 -18.31 6.20
CA ASP A 270 -4.60 -18.35 4.99
C ASP A 270 -3.48 -17.30 5.02
N ILE A 271 -3.72 -16.13 5.63
CA ILE A 271 -2.69 -15.10 5.79
C ILE A 271 -1.57 -15.60 6.71
N VAL A 272 -1.90 -16.18 7.87
CA VAL A 272 -0.87 -16.60 8.83
C VAL A 272 -0.01 -17.78 8.35
N LYS A 273 -0.38 -18.45 7.26
CA LYS A 273 0.46 -19.47 6.62
C LYS A 273 1.72 -18.87 6.02
N THR A 274 1.67 -17.62 5.57
CA THR A 274 2.80 -16.92 4.93
C THR A 274 3.74 -16.27 5.95
N TRP A 275 3.35 -16.21 7.23
CA TRP A 275 4.18 -15.63 8.29
C TRP A 275 5.43 -16.49 8.58
N PRO A 276 6.58 -15.88 8.90
CA PRO A 276 7.81 -16.59 9.30
C PRO A 276 7.57 -17.59 10.44
N LYS A 277 8.37 -18.65 10.53
CA LYS A 277 8.26 -19.73 11.53
C LYS A 277 9.54 -19.91 12.33
#